data_AF-A0A8S3FH20-F1
#
_entry.id   AF-A0A8S3FH20-F1
#
_cell.length_a   1.000
_cell.length_b   1.000
_cell.length_c   1.000
_cell.angle_alpha   90.00
_cell.angle_beta   90.00
_cell.angle_gamma   90.00
#
_symmetry.space_group_name_H-M   'P 1'
#
loop_
_entity.id
_entity.type
_entity.pdbx_description
1 polymer ?
#
loop_
_entity_poly.entity_id
_entity_poly.type
_entity_poly.pdbx_seq_one_letter_code
_entity_poly.pdbx_strand_id
1 'polypeptide(L)'
;MPEKIEATTNEHNKHSKYVGSLPDISMEALLSFGPPNNCGNTPSIRLFLAKYHAFPCALYCTADDTSALLHATTIVNYIRDELKHDLNTDRISRNYSRQTKQMYVDARFCDLGNGIMIEITDAYFNSDVQNPNKLKPDHSDDYFLLASQITFYYMPEQDTYVQELSSTFAKMTVFS
;
A
#
# COMPACT_ATOMS: atom_id res chain seq x y z
N MET A 1 42.14 -34.27 8.69
CA MET A 1 40.71 -34.40 9.09
C MET A 1 40.69 -34.81 10.55
N PRO A 2 39.88 -34.15 11.40
CA PRO A 2 38.43 -34.15 11.27
C PRO A 2 37.78 -32.78 11.13
N GLU A 3 36.58 -32.81 10.58
CA GLU A 3 35.59 -31.74 10.45
C GLU A 3 35.11 -31.24 11.82
N LYS A 4 34.71 -29.97 11.86
CA LYS A 4 33.47 -29.55 12.54
C LYS A 4 32.82 -28.45 11.72
N ILE A 5 32.00 -28.88 10.77
CA ILE A 5 30.79 -28.15 10.42
C ILE A 5 29.90 -28.21 11.67
N GLU A 6 29.36 -27.06 12.08
CA GLU A 6 27.97 -26.85 12.54
C GLU A 6 27.88 -25.63 13.46
N ALA A 7 27.18 -24.61 12.96
CA ALA A 7 26.19 -23.92 13.78
C ALA A 7 24.88 -23.94 12.98
N THR A 8 24.32 -25.14 12.83
CA THR A 8 22.93 -25.38 12.49
C THR A 8 22.09 -24.99 13.69
N THR A 9 21.47 -23.83 13.64
CA THR A 9 20.10 -23.54 14.12
C THR A 9 19.92 -22.02 14.07
N ASN A 10 19.60 -21.48 12.88
CA ASN A 10 18.91 -20.21 12.89
C ASN A 10 17.46 -20.55 13.23
N GLU A 11 17.03 -20.17 14.42
CA GLU A 11 15.72 -20.42 15.01
C GLU A 11 14.59 -19.96 14.06
N HIS A 12 14.26 -20.79 13.08
CA HIS A 12 13.03 -20.67 12.32
C HIS A 12 11.86 -20.60 13.30
N ASN A 13 10.97 -19.64 13.06
CA ASN A 13 9.57 -19.75 13.43
C ASN A 13 9.21 -19.74 14.92
N LYS A 14 9.91 -18.98 15.77
CA LYS A 14 9.38 -18.79 17.13
C LYS A 14 8.13 -17.91 17.21
N HIS A 15 7.78 -17.09 16.21
CA HIS A 15 6.55 -16.26 16.28
C HIS A 15 5.76 -16.00 14.98
N SER A 16 5.87 -16.80 13.91
CA SER A 16 4.96 -16.65 12.75
C SER A 16 4.02 -17.83 12.63
N LYS A 17 2.79 -17.68 13.14
CA LYS A 17 1.68 -18.64 12.90
C LYS A 17 1.03 -18.45 11.51
N TYR A 18 1.49 -17.50 10.69
CA TYR A 18 0.75 -17.04 9.53
C TYR A 18 1.52 -16.88 8.22
N VAL A 19 2.83 -17.23 8.14
CA VAL A 19 3.58 -17.11 6.87
C VAL A 19 4.31 -18.38 6.46
N GLY A 20 4.00 -18.83 5.25
CA GLY A 20 4.86 -19.71 4.47
C GLY A 20 5.91 -18.87 3.76
N SER A 21 7.10 -18.77 4.35
CA SER A 21 8.30 -18.46 3.57
C SER A 21 8.45 -19.55 2.51
N LEU A 22 8.64 -19.17 1.25
CA LEU A 22 8.77 -20.10 0.12
C LEU A 22 10.19 -20.05 -0.47
N PRO A 23 11.23 -20.43 0.30
CA PRO A 23 12.57 -20.52 -0.26
C PRO A 23 12.59 -21.57 -1.37
N ASP A 24 13.43 -21.37 -2.39
CA ASP A 24 13.70 -22.30 -3.49
C ASP A 24 12.58 -22.53 -4.52
N ILE A 25 11.56 -21.67 -4.56
CA ILE A 25 10.55 -21.66 -5.63
C ILE A 25 11.02 -20.75 -6.79
N SER A 26 10.85 -21.21 -8.03
CA SER A 26 11.15 -20.39 -9.21
C SER A 26 10.29 -19.11 -9.23
N MET A 27 10.82 -18.02 -9.77
CA MET A 27 10.09 -16.75 -9.87
C MET A 27 8.75 -16.92 -10.61
N GLU A 28 8.72 -17.76 -11.65
CA GLU A 28 7.51 -18.06 -12.41
C GLU A 28 6.43 -18.76 -11.57
N ALA A 29 6.82 -19.75 -10.77
CA ALA A 29 5.91 -20.44 -9.86
C ALA A 29 5.46 -19.52 -8.72
N LEU A 30 6.34 -18.68 -8.19
CA LEU A 30 6.01 -17.70 -7.17
C LEU A 30 4.99 -16.67 -7.66
N LEU A 31 5.19 -16.11 -8.86
CA LEU A 31 4.28 -15.16 -9.49
C LEU A 31 2.94 -15.80 -9.91
N SER A 32 2.89 -17.13 -10.05
CA SER A 32 1.66 -17.88 -10.35
C SER A 32 0.66 -17.85 -9.19
N PHE A 33 1.15 -17.63 -7.96
CA PHE A 33 0.29 -17.48 -6.79
C PHE A 33 -0.37 -16.10 -6.68
N GLY A 34 0.15 -15.09 -7.39
CA GLY A 34 -0.44 -13.77 -7.45
C GLY A 34 -1.61 -13.71 -8.46
N PRO A 35 -2.58 -12.80 -8.27
CA PRO A 35 -3.71 -12.62 -9.20
C PRO A 35 -3.20 -12.42 -10.63
N PRO A 36 -3.91 -12.88 -11.69
CA PRO A 36 -3.41 -12.82 -13.07
C PRO A 36 -2.96 -11.41 -13.45
N ASN A 37 -1.81 -11.30 -14.16
CA ASN A 37 -1.25 -10.03 -14.62
C ASN A 37 -2.08 -9.44 -15.78
N ASN A 38 -3.29 -9.04 -15.44
CA ASN A 38 -4.13 -8.23 -16.29
C ASN A 38 -3.89 -6.78 -15.87
N CYS A 39 -3.75 -5.85 -16.81
CA CYS A 39 -3.47 -4.42 -16.55
C CYS A 39 -4.53 -3.66 -15.70
N GLY A 40 -5.40 -4.36 -14.97
CA GLY A 40 -6.33 -3.81 -13.98
C GLY A 40 -6.46 -4.64 -12.69
N ASN A 41 -5.72 -5.75 -12.52
CA ASN A 41 -5.78 -6.57 -11.30
C ASN A 41 -4.52 -6.35 -10.45
N THR A 42 -4.74 -6.02 -9.17
CA THR A 42 -3.83 -5.82 -8.03
C THR A 42 -2.35 -6.21 -8.27
N PRO A 43 -1.55 -5.36 -8.94
CA PRO A 43 -0.15 -5.67 -9.22
C PRO A 43 0.71 -5.73 -7.94
N SER A 44 0.22 -5.16 -6.84
CA SER A 44 0.87 -5.11 -5.52
C SER A 44 1.26 -6.49 -5.01
N ILE A 45 0.35 -7.47 -5.08
CA ILE A 45 0.62 -8.82 -4.56
C ILE A 45 1.74 -9.48 -5.36
N ARG A 46 1.74 -9.33 -6.69
CA ARG A 46 2.82 -9.86 -7.55
C ARG A 46 4.16 -9.17 -7.29
N LEU A 47 4.15 -7.85 -7.13
CA LEU A 47 5.36 -7.08 -6.81
C LEU A 47 5.91 -7.48 -5.44
N PHE A 48 5.02 -7.65 -4.46
CA PHE A 48 5.37 -8.08 -3.11
C PHE A 48 5.97 -9.48 -3.13
N LEU A 49 5.30 -10.44 -3.77
CA LEU A 49 5.79 -11.81 -3.94
C LEU A 49 7.17 -11.82 -4.61
N ALA A 50 7.34 -11.10 -5.72
CA ALA A 50 8.60 -11.04 -6.46
C ALA A 50 9.77 -10.48 -5.64
N LYS A 51 9.50 -9.54 -4.73
CA LYS A 51 10.54 -8.88 -3.93
C LYS A 51 10.84 -9.61 -2.63
N TYR A 52 9.80 -9.98 -1.90
CA TYR A 52 9.91 -10.50 -0.53
C TYR A 52 9.82 -12.02 -0.45
N HIS A 53 9.49 -12.70 -1.56
CA HIS A 53 9.39 -14.16 -1.63
C HIS A 53 8.47 -14.77 -0.56
N ALA A 54 7.42 -14.03 -0.20
CA ALA A 54 6.49 -14.37 0.85
C ALA A 54 5.08 -13.90 0.49
N PHE A 55 4.09 -14.64 0.96
CA PHE A 55 2.70 -14.18 0.91
C PHE A 55 2.48 -13.06 1.92
N PRO A 56 1.99 -11.89 1.48
CA PRO A 56 1.72 -10.79 2.39
C PRO A 56 0.48 -11.06 3.25
N CYS A 57 0.50 -10.57 4.48
CA CYS A 57 -0.72 -10.18 5.18
C CYS A 57 -1.35 -8.96 4.47
N ALA A 58 -2.67 -8.82 4.55
CA ALA A 58 -3.38 -7.70 3.96
C ALA A 58 -4.24 -7.00 5.01
N LEU A 59 -4.11 -5.68 5.11
CA LEU A 59 -4.96 -4.84 5.93
C LEU A 59 -5.62 -3.78 5.05
N TYR A 60 -6.95 -3.74 5.07
CA TYR A 60 -7.73 -2.71 4.38
C TYR A 60 -7.95 -1.54 5.33
N CYS A 61 -7.42 -0.38 4.96
CA CYS A 61 -7.65 0.88 5.64
C CYS A 61 -8.80 1.60 4.95
N THR A 62 -9.85 1.85 5.72
CA THR A 62 -10.98 2.71 5.35
C THR A 62 -11.04 3.87 6.33
N ALA A 63 -11.83 4.90 6.01
CA ALA A 63 -12.12 5.93 7.00
C ALA A 63 -12.88 5.36 8.21
N ASP A 64 -12.76 6.02 9.37
CA ASP A 64 -13.46 5.63 10.61
C ASP A 64 -14.99 5.85 10.50
N ASP A 65 -15.41 6.80 9.66
CA ASP A 65 -16.81 7.14 9.40
C ASP A 65 -17.23 6.66 7.99
N THR A 66 -18.42 6.08 7.89
CA THR A 66 -18.95 5.56 6.62
C THR A 66 -19.24 6.64 5.57
N SER A 67 -19.39 7.89 6.00
CA SER A 67 -19.53 9.07 5.14
C SER A 67 -18.19 9.73 4.78
N ALA A 68 -17.09 9.26 5.35
CA ALA A 68 -15.77 9.80 5.11
C ALA A 68 -15.04 9.04 4.00
N LEU A 69 -14.26 9.79 3.23
CA LEU A 69 -13.37 9.29 2.19
C LEU A 69 -11.93 9.69 2.51
N LEU A 70 -10.98 8.82 2.17
CA LEU A 70 -9.56 9.07 2.40
C LEU A 70 -9.05 10.07 1.36
N HIS A 71 -8.34 11.11 1.81
CA HIS A 71 -7.70 12.07 0.94
C HIS A 71 -6.32 11.55 0.51
N ALA A 72 -6.25 11.02 -0.70
CA ALA A 72 -5.08 10.31 -1.22
C ALA A 72 -3.81 11.18 -1.19
N THR A 73 -3.91 12.47 -1.51
CA THR A 73 -2.74 13.36 -1.55
C THR A 73 -2.15 13.62 -0.17
N THR A 74 -2.98 13.81 0.86
CA THR A 74 -2.47 13.97 2.23
C THR A 74 -1.72 12.73 2.68
N ILE A 75 -2.22 11.54 2.33
CA ILE A 75 -1.59 10.27 2.64
C ILE A 75 -0.26 10.11 1.89
N VAL A 76 -0.22 10.44 0.60
CA VAL A 76 1.02 10.44 -0.20
C VAL A 76 2.06 11.42 0.36
N ASN A 77 1.63 12.59 0.82
CA ASN A 77 2.52 13.55 1.47
C ASN A 77 3.07 12.98 2.79
N TYR A 78 2.25 12.32 3.60
CA TYR A 78 2.73 11.64 4.81
C TYR A 78 3.77 10.56 4.50
N ILE A 79 3.51 9.74 3.48
CA ILE A 79 4.46 8.70 3.01
C ILE A 79 5.81 9.32 2.62
N ARG A 80 5.80 10.43 1.88
CA ARG A 80 7.03 11.15 1.50
C ARG A 80 7.72 11.78 2.72
N ASP A 81 6.98 12.55 3.50
CA ASP A 81 7.55 13.50 4.44
C ASP A 81 7.82 12.86 5.79
N GLU A 82 6.92 12.02 6.30
CA GLU A 82 7.06 11.38 7.61
C GLU A 82 7.75 10.02 7.48
N LEU A 83 7.38 9.20 6.48
CA LEU A 83 8.02 7.89 6.26
C LEU A 83 9.32 7.99 5.46
N LYS A 84 9.68 9.18 4.97
CA LYS A 84 10.90 9.43 4.17
C LYS A 84 10.99 8.56 2.91
N HIS A 85 9.85 8.17 2.35
CA HIS A 85 9.78 7.34 1.15
C HIS A 85 10.05 8.15 -0.12
N ASP A 86 10.88 7.60 -1.02
CA ASP A 86 11.14 8.21 -2.33
C ASP A 86 10.03 7.85 -3.31
N LEU A 87 9.12 8.81 -3.54
CA LEU A 87 7.98 8.66 -4.44
C LEU A 87 8.39 8.38 -5.91
N ASN A 88 9.63 8.61 -6.32
CA ASN A 88 10.07 8.29 -7.69
C ASN A 88 10.19 6.78 -7.94
N THR A 89 10.24 6.00 -6.86
CA THR A 89 10.27 4.54 -6.92
C THR A 89 8.86 3.93 -6.99
N ASP A 90 7.82 4.75 -6.84
CA ASP A 90 6.44 4.30 -6.91
C ASP A 90 6.08 3.81 -8.31
N ARG A 91 5.33 2.71 -8.36
CA ARG A 91 4.59 2.37 -9.57
C ARG A 91 3.27 3.12 -9.57
N ILE A 92 2.95 3.79 -10.68
CA ILE A 92 1.77 4.65 -10.80
C ILE A 92 0.99 4.38 -12.07
N SER A 93 -0.33 4.28 -11.93
CA SER A 93 -1.29 4.36 -13.02
C SER A 93 -1.93 5.75 -13.00
N ARG A 94 -2.08 6.36 -14.17
CA ARG A 94 -2.68 7.68 -14.30
C ARG A 94 -3.90 7.62 -15.18
N ASN A 95 -4.88 8.45 -14.86
CA ASN A 95 -6.11 8.62 -15.62
C ASN A 95 -6.37 10.12 -15.87
N TYR A 96 -7.27 10.42 -16.80
CA TYR A 96 -7.63 11.78 -17.18
C TYR A 96 -9.07 12.08 -16.78
N SER A 97 -9.27 13.02 -15.87
CA SER A 97 -10.61 13.51 -15.54
C SER A 97 -11.09 14.47 -16.62
N ARG A 98 -12.18 14.10 -17.31
CA ARG A 98 -12.82 14.98 -18.29
C ARG A 98 -13.48 16.20 -17.65
N GLN A 99 -13.90 16.10 -16.38
CA GLN A 99 -14.56 17.17 -15.65
C GLN A 99 -13.57 18.26 -15.26
N THR A 100 -12.45 17.89 -14.61
CA THR A 100 -11.44 18.84 -14.16
C THR A 100 -10.41 19.17 -15.23
N LYS A 101 -10.38 18.42 -16.34
CA LYS A 101 -9.37 18.50 -17.42
C LYS A 101 -7.95 18.18 -16.96
N GLN A 102 -7.78 17.32 -15.95
CA GLN A 102 -6.48 17.00 -15.36
C GLN A 102 -6.13 15.53 -15.41
N MET A 103 -4.83 15.27 -15.53
CA MET A 103 -4.25 13.95 -15.26
C MET A 103 -4.13 13.76 -13.75
N TYR A 104 -4.58 12.63 -13.23
CA TYR A 104 -4.42 12.26 -11.83
C TYR A 104 -3.91 10.83 -11.69
N VAL A 105 -3.46 10.50 -10.48
CA VAL A 105 -3.00 9.16 -10.13
C VAL A 105 -4.21 8.36 -9.68
N ASP A 106 -4.60 7.40 -10.51
CA ASP A 106 -5.74 6.51 -10.29
C ASP A 106 -5.36 5.31 -9.42
N ALA A 107 -4.12 4.82 -9.60
CA ALA A 107 -3.52 3.83 -8.73
C ALA A 107 -2.06 4.16 -8.43
N ARG A 108 -1.61 3.92 -7.20
CA ARG A 108 -0.23 4.08 -6.74
C ARG A 108 0.16 2.93 -5.83
N PHE A 109 1.37 2.41 -6.05
CA PHE A 109 1.98 1.35 -5.26
C PHE A 109 3.27 1.89 -4.64
N CYS A 110 3.29 2.04 -3.32
CA CYS A 110 4.43 2.54 -2.56
C CYS A 110 5.09 1.37 -1.81
N ASP A 111 6.29 0.98 -2.22
CA ASP A 111 7.06 -0.06 -1.55
C ASP A 111 8.05 0.60 -0.58
N LEU A 112 7.78 0.48 0.72
CA LEU A 112 8.57 1.15 1.76
C LEU A 112 9.94 0.48 2.01
N GLY A 113 10.23 -0.64 1.34
CA GLY A 113 11.52 -1.33 1.42
C GLY A 113 11.74 -2.15 2.71
N ASN A 114 10.81 -2.11 3.66
CA ASN A 114 10.88 -2.80 4.95
C ASN A 114 9.86 -3.94 5.07
N GLY A 115 9.42 -4.52 3.95
CA GLY A 115 8.39 -5.56 3.96
C GLY A 115 6.96 -5.02 4.02
N ILE A 116 6.75 -3.74 3.68
CA ILE A 116 5.44 -3.10 3.57
C ILE A 116 5.27 -2.50 2.19
N MET A 117 4.11 -2.74 1.58
CA MET A 117 3.67 -2.13 0.34
C MET A 117 2.27 -1.52 0.53
N ILE A 118 2.12 -0.25 0.17
CA ILE A 118 0.88 0.50 0.29
C ILE A 118 0.28 0.66 -1.11
N GLU A 119 -0.94 0.21 -1.29
CA GLU A 119 -1.72 0.34 -2.52
C GLU A 119 -2.85 1.36 -2.31
N ILE A 120 -2.85 2.41 -3.11
CA ILE A 120 -3.93 3.38 -3.23
C ILE A 120 -4.52 3.18 -4.62
N THR A 121 -5.78 2.75 -4.74
CA THR A 121 -6.44 2.47 -6.02
C THR A 121 -7.81 3.12 -6.10
N ASP A 122 -8.37 3.13 -7.32
CA ASP A 122 -9.72 3.63 -7.62
C ASP A 122 -9.92 5.06 -7.10
N ALA A 123 -8.85 5.86 -7.15
CA ALA A 123 -8.91 7.24 -6.70
C ALA A 123 -9.65 8.11 -7.72
N TYR A 124 -10.42 9.09 -7.25
CA TYR A 124 -11.18 9.98 -8.13
C TYR A 124 -11.28 11.39 -7.55
N PHE A 125 -11.54 12.37 -8.42
CA PHE A 125 -11.73 13.75 -7.99
C PHE A 125 -13.18 14.02 -7.58
N ASN A 126 -13.37 14.66 -6.44
CA ASN A 126 -14.64 15.24 -6.03
C ASN A 126 -14.43 16.62 -5.37
N SER A 127 -15.30 17.57 -5.68
CA SER A 127 -15.32 18.92 -5.09
C SER A 127 -16.51 19.12 -4.14
N ASP A 128 -17.53 18.26 -4.20
CA ASP A 128 -18.68 18.30 -3.32
C ASP A 128 -18.39 17.46 -2.08
N VAL A 129 -17.58 18.02 -1.18
CA VAL A 129 -17.18 17.40 0.09
C VAL A 129 -17.12 18.43 1.21
N GLN A 130 -17.39 18.00 2.44
CA GLN A 130 -17.09 18.77 3.64
C GLN A 130 -15.66 18.50 4.10
N ASN A 131 -14.90 19.56 4.36
CA ASN A 131 -13.49 19.48 4.76
C ASN A 131 -13.27 20.08 6.17
N PRO A 132 -13.79 19.43 7.23
CA PRO A 132 -13.63 19.93 8.61
C PRO A 132 -12.17 19.90 9.07
N ASN A 133 -11.36 19.02 8.49
CA ASN A 133 -9.93 18.88 8.77
C ASN A 133 -9.07 19.97 8.11
N LYS A 134 -9.66 20.88 7.32
CA LYS A 134 -8.97 21.96 6.61
C LYS A 134 -7.78 21.47 5.77
N LEU A 135 -7.93 20.29 5.16
CA LEU A 135 -6.94 19.74 4.24
C LEU A 135 -6.81 20.64 3.02
N LYS A 136 -5.61 20.73 2.46
CA LYS A 136 -5.37 21.50 1.25
C LYS A 136 -6.02 20.77 0.06
N PRO A 137 -6.88 21.42 -0.74
CA PRO A 137 -7.38 20.85 -1.98
C PRO A 137 -6.25 20.54 -2.96
N ASP A 138 -6.50 19.58 -3.85
CA ASP A 138 -5.58 19.21 -4.92
C ASP A 138 -5.66 20.17 -6.11
N HIS A 139 -6.77 20.91 -6.21
CA HIS A 139 -7.03 21.88 -7.28
C HIS A 139 -7.55 23.22 -6.75
N SER A 140 -7.43 24.27 -7.56
CA SER A 140 -7.93 25.61 -7.23
C SER A 140 -9.45 25.69 -7.08
N ASP A 141 -10.19 24.74 -7.64
CA ASP A 141 -11.66 24.68 -7.59
C ASP A 141 -12.15 23.73 -6.49
N ASP A 142 -11.38 23.63 -5.40
CA ASP A 142 -11.68 22.80 -4.23
C ASP A 142 -11.91 21.31 -4.53
N TYR A 143 -11.29 20.77 -5.59
CA TYR A 143 -11.27 19.33 -5.83
C TYR A 143 -10.27 18.61 -4.93
N PHE A 144 -10.70 17.46 -4.42
CA PHE A 144 -9.89 16.52 -3.65
C PHE A 144 -9.79 15.20 -4.41
N LEU A 145 -8.60 14.59 -4.44
CA LEU A 145 -8.36 13.25 -4.92
C LEU A 145 -8.64 12.26 -3.79
N LEU A 146 -9.72 11.51 -3.93
CA LEU A 146 -10.31 10.69 -2.88
C LEU A 146 -10.19 9.21 -3.22
N ALA A 147 -9.99 8.39 -2.20
CA ALA A 147 -10.05 6.94 -2.28
C ALA A 147 -10.97 6.41 -1.17
N SER A 148 -11.77 5.40 -1.49
CA SER A 148 -12.63 4.75 -0.49
C SER A 148 -11.83 3.82 0.44
N GLN A 149 -10.70 3.31 -0.05
CA GLN A 149 -9.88 2.33 0.66
C GLN A 149 -8.41 2.48 0.25
N ILE A 150 -7.52 2.15 1.18
CA ILE A 150 -6.09 1.91 0.94
C ILE A 150 -5.75 0.53 1.46
N THR A 151 -4.96 -0.24 0.71
CA THR A 151 -4.58 -1.59 1.12
C THR A 151 -3.11 -1.62 1.52
N PHE A 152 -2.81 -2.16 2.69
CA PHE A 152 -1.47 -2.47 3.14
C PHE A 152 -1.19 -3.96 2.91
N TYR A 153 -0.14 -4.28 2.15
CA TYR A 153 0.45 -5.61 2.07
C TYR A 153 1.72 -5.63 2.90
N TYR A 154 1.85 -6.59 3.81
CA TYR A 154 2.94 -6.55 4.77
C TYR A 154 3.39 -7.92 5.25
N MET A 155 4.64 -8.00 5.71
CA MET A 155 5.16 -9.14 6.45
C MET A 155 4.63 -9.13 7.90
N PRO A 156 4.32 -10.28 8.53
CA PRO A 156 3.66 -10.33 9.84
C PRO A 156 4.38 -9.59 10.96
N GLU A 157 5.71 -9.51 10.91
CA GLU A 157 6.49 -8.74 11.87
C GLU A 157 6.16 -7.23 11.86
N GLN A 158 5.51 -6.74 10.81
CA GLN A 158 5.08 -5.34 10.66
C GLN A 158 3.65 -5.09 11.14
N ASP A 159 2.94 -6.10 11.67
CA ASP A 159 1.50 -6.02 11.98
C ASP A 159 1.14 -4.82 12.86
N THR A 160 1.81 -4.66 14.00
CA THR A 160 1.56 -3.52 14.91
C THR A 160 1.82 -2.19 14.22
N TYR A 161 2.93 -2.07 13.48
CA TYR A 161 3.29 -0.84 12.80
C TYR A 161 2.28 -0.49 11.68
N VAL A 162 1.81 -1.48 10.94
CA VAL A 162 0.78 -1.31 9.90
C VAL A 162 -0.57 -0.91 10.50
N GLN A 163 -0.95 -1.43 11.66
CA GLN A 163 -2.16 -0.99 12.38
C GLN A 163 -2.05 0.48 12.82
N GLU A 164 -0.89 0.92 13.30
CA GLU A 164 -0.63 2.31 13.67
C GLU A 164 -0.68 3.25 12.45
N LEU A 165 -0.08 2.83 11.33
CA LEU A 165 -0.16 3.57 10.06
C LEU A 165 -1.59 3.68 9.56
N SER A 166 -2.34 2.57 9.56
CA SER A 166 -3.75 2.57 9.17
C SER A 166 -4.58 3.52 10.03
N SER A 167 -4.38 3.51 11.34
CA SER A 167 -5.06 4.42 12.28
C SER A 167 -4.72 5.90 12.04
N THR A 168 -3.53 6.16 11.49
CA THR A 168 -3.09 7.50 11.10
C THR A 168 -3.78 7.92 9.80
N PHE A 169 -3.84 7.02 8.81
CA PHE A 169 -4.45 7.30 7.50
C PHE A 169 -5.98 7.43 7.58
N ALA A 170 -6.63 6.66 8.46
CA ALA A 170 -8.09 6.71 8.66
C ALA A 170 -8.61 8.10 9.09
N LYS A 171 -7.72 8.98 9.55
CA LYS A 171 -8.02 10.36 9.97
C LYS A 171 -7.75 11.40 8.88
N MET A 172 -7.09 11.01 7.79
CA MET A 172 -6.75 11.89 6.67
C MET A 172 -7.91 11.94 5.68
N THR A 173 -9.05 12.46 6.15
CA THR A 173 -10.33 12.31 5.45
C THR A 173 -11.00 13.64 5.14
N VAL A 174 -11.88 13.59 4.14
CA VAL A 174 -12.97 14.54 3.91
C VAL A 174 -14.30 13.78 3.95
N PHE A 175 -15.42 14.48 4.04
CA PHE A 175 -16.75 13.86 4.15
C PHE A 175 -17.54 14.14 2.87
N SER A 176 -18.14 13.09 2.28
CA SER A 176 -19.04 13.22 1.13
C SER A 176 -20.45 13.59 1.54
#